data_AF-A0A346M2R3-F1
#
_entry.id   AF-A0A346M2R3-F1
#
_cell.length_a   1.000
_cell.length_b   1.000
_cell.length_c   1.000
_cell.angle_alpha   90.00
_cell.angle_beta   90.00
_cell.angle_gamma   90.00
#
_symmetry.space_group_name_H-M   'P 1'
#
loop_
_entity.id
_entity.type
_entity.pdbx_description
1 polymer ?
#
loop_
_entity_poly.entity_id
_entity_poly.type
_entity_poly.pdbx_seq_one_letter_code
_entity_poly.pdbx_strand_id
1 'polypeptide(L)'
;MGVFATMFVLILCSVNAHSSHRKDGLQRRAVDSCSCAYQNGGCVITAAPPANKACKCVLSTNTCVGQIRACAQPNAFFCTNPDTSLGTCLQGAGNCKGYSDTCDCKYVFSGCKLTSPAIPRTACKCDFKEWWTWACDGEIVLCGNQYSIYCDKPDLTKESCYQGQGLCTY
;
A
#
# COMPACT_ATOMS: atom_id res chain seq x y z
N MET A 1 11.90 32.36 -76.25
CA MET A 1 12.29 32.54 -74.83
C MET A 1 11.00 32.33 -74.04
N GLY A 2 10.65 31.11 -73.64
CA GLY A 2 11.11 30.47 -72.38
C GLY A 2 10.58 31.33 -71.21
N VAL A 3 9.70 30.89 -70.31
CA VAL A 3 9.77 29.63 -69.54
C VAL A 3 8.38 29.20 -69.06
N PHE A 4 8.10 27.93 -69.35
CA PHE A 4 7.20 26.94 -68.76
C PHE A 4 6.32 27.29 -67.55
N ALA A 5 5.01 27.14 -67.77
CA ALA A 5 4.03 26.81 -66.75
C ALA A 5 4.22 25.34 -66.31
N THR A 6 4.65 25.12 -65.07
CA THR A 6 4.70 23.78 -64.45
C THR A 6 3.40 23.52 -63.71
N MET A 7 2.51 22.84 -64.43
CA MET A 7 1.30 22.19 -63.92
C MET A 7 1.73 21.02 -63.02
N PHE A 8 1.64 21.17 -61.69
CA PHE A 8 1.84 20.06 -60.76
C PHE A 8 0.59 19.15 -60.81
N VAL A 9 0.72 18.06 -61.56
CA VAL A 9 -0.17 16.91 -61.53
C VAL A 9 0.01 16.21 -60.19
N LEU A 10 -0.90 16.45 -59.24
CA LEU A 10 -1.00 15.64 -58.02
C LEU A 10 -1.67 14.31 -58.39
N ILE A 11 -0.82 13.33 -58.68
CA ILE A 11 -1.19 11.92 -58.86
C ILE A 11 -1.80 11.41 -57.54
N LEU A 12 -3.00 10.88 -57.66
CA LEU A 12 -3.73 10.14 -56.65
C LEU A 12 -2.88 8.99 -56.07
N CYS A 13 -2.58 9.05 -54.78
CA CYS A 13 -2.40 7.85 -53.98
C CYS A 13 -3.61 7.72 -53.07
N SER A 14 -4.67 7.13 -53.61
CA SER A 14 -5.76 6.56 -52.82
C SER A 14 -5.16 5.45 -51.95
N VAL A 15 -4.82 5.79 -50.70
CA VAL A 15 -4.54 4.78 -49.68
C VAL A 15 -5.85 4.07 -49.35
N ASN A 16 -6.08 2.97 -50.06
CA ASN A 16 -6.96 1.89 -49.61
C ASN A 16 -6.35 1.32 -48.32
N ALA A 17 -6.67 1.93 -47.18
CA ALA A 17 -6.45 1.31 -45.88
C ALA A 17 -7.50 0.21 -45.70
N HIS A 18 -7.21 -0.95 -46.29
CA HIS A 18 -7.89 -2.20 -45.98
C HIS A 18 -7.72 -2.49 -44.49
N SER A 19 -8.85 -2.52 -43.81
CA SER A 19 -9.08 -2.96 -42.42
C SER A 19 -8.00 -3.88 -41.84
N SER A 20 -7.42 -3.47 -40.71
CA SER A 20 -6.92 -4.38 -39.70
C SER A 20 -7.49 -3.96 -38.35
N HIS A 21 -8.63 -4.56 -38.01
CA HIS A 21 -9.12 -4.64 -36.64
C HIS A 21 -8.09 -5.37 -35.78
N ARG A 22 -7.09 -4.65 -35.26
CA ARG A 22 -6.35 -5.11 -34.09
C ARG A 22 -7.13 -4.68 -32.85
N LYS A 23 -8.03 -5.57 -32.41
CA LYS A 23 -8.57 -5.55 -31.07
C LYS A 23 -7.43 -5.83 -30.09
N ASP A 24 -6.77 -4.80 -29.61
CA ASP A 24 -6.22 -4.82 -28.27
C ASP A 24 -7.08 -3.88 -27.44
N GLY A 25 -8.16 -4.46 -26.92
CA GLY A 25 -9.12 -3.82 -26.05
C GLY A 25 -8.50 -3.50 -24.69
N LEU A 26 -7.61 -2.52 -24.64
CA LEU A 26 -7.38 -1.74 -23.43
C LEU A 26 -8.29 -0.51 -23.46
N GLN A 27 -9.59 -0.77 -23.64
CA GLN A 27 -10.61 0.16 -23.22
C GLN A 27 -10.37 0.38 -21.72
N ARG A 28 -9.88 1.57 -21.41
CA ARG A 28 -9.75 2.15 -20.08
C ARG A 28 -11.11 2.11 -19.37
N ARG A 29 -11.50 0.96 -18.84
CA ARG A 29 -12.13 0.93 -17.54
C ARG A 29 -10.99 1.17 -16.58
N ALA A 30 -10.90 2.37 -16.03
CA ALA A 30 -10.29 2.53 -14.71
C ALA A 30 -11.06 1.55 -13.82
N VAL A 31 -10.52 0.34 -13.66
CA VAL A 31 -11.04 -0.61 -12.68
C VAL A 31 -10.85 0.11 -11.37
N ASP A 32 -11.91 0.22 -10.59
CA ASP A 32 -11.91 0.68 -9.21
C ASP A 32 -10.93 -0.20 -8.40
N SER A 33 -9.63 0.06 -8.51
CA SER A 33 -8.65 -1.00 -8.33
C SER A 33 -8.35 -1.19 -6.86
N CYS A 34 -9.05 -2.08 -6.19
CA CYS A 34 -8.60 -2.65 -4.92
C CYS A 34 -8.81 -4.15 -5.04
N SER A 35 -7.73 -4.88 -5.22
CA SER A 35 -7.77 -6.33 -5.33
C SER A 35 -6.80 -6.93 -4.33
N CYS A 36 -7.20 -8.06 -3.76
CA CYS A 36 -6.41 -8.75 -2.75
C CYS A 36 -6.31 -10.23 -3.10
N ALA A 37 -5.23 -10.87 -2.67
CA ALA A 37 -5.03 -12.31 -2.78
C ALA A 37 -4.70 -12.90 -1.41
N TYR A 38 -5.08 -14.16 -1.21
CA TYR A 38 -4.73 -14.91 -0.01
C TYR A 38 -3.28 -15.38 -0.08
N GLN A 39 -2.47 -15.00 0.90
CA GLN A 39 -1.06 -15.38 1.03
C GLN A 39 -0.72 -15.51 2.53
N ASN A 40 0.13 -16.47 2.89
CA ASN A 40 0.67 -16.63 4.25
C ASN A 40 -0.37 -16.58 5.40
N GLY A 41 -1.59 -17.06 5.19
CA GLY A 41 -2.64 -17.03 6.23
C GLY A 41 -3.43 -15.72 6.33
N GLY A 42 -3.18 -14.75 5.45
CA GLY A 42 -3.90 -13.48 5.39
C GLY A 42 -4.05 -12.94 3.97
N CYS A 43 -4.36 -11.66 3.86
CA CYS A 43 -4.47 -11.01 2.55
C CYS A 43 -3.30 -10.07 2.27
N VAL A 44 -2.93 -10.00 0.99
CA VAL A 44 -2.05 -8.97 0.41
C VAL A 44 -2.78 -8.24 -0.70
N ILE A 45 -2.43 -6.98 -0.93
CA ILE A 45 -2.97 -6.20 -2.05
C ILE A 45 -2.24 -6.62 -3.32
N THR A 46 -2.99 -6.93 -4.37
CA THR A 46 -2.47 -7.22 -5.71
C THR A 46 -2.72 -6.11 -6.71
N ALA A 47 -3.68 -5.22 -6.43
CA ALA A 47 -3.90 -3.99 -7.18
C ALA A 47 -4.18 -2.84 -6.19
N ALA A 48 -3.34 -1.81 -6.22
CA ALA A 48 -3.40 -0.68 -5.32
C ALA A 48 -4.67 0.18 -5.54
N PRO A 49 -5.31 0.68 -4.45
CA PRO A 49 -6.46 1.59 -4.52
C PRO A 49 -6.13 2.86 -5.33
N PRO A 50 -7.14 3.56 -5.88
CA PRO A 50 -6.93 4.90 -6.44
C PRO A 50 -6.35 5.86 -5.41
N ALA A 51 -5.67 6.91 -5.88
CA ALA A 51 -5.17 7.98 -5.00
C ALA A 51 -6.27 8.54 -4.09
N ASN A 52 -5.89 8.83 -2.85
CA ASN A 52 -6.78 9.30 -1.77
C ASN A 52 -7.85 8.28 -1.34
N LYS A 53 -7.63 6.99 -1.64
CA LYS A 53 -8.45 5.87 -1.18
C LYS A 53 -7.56 4.80 -0.56
N ALA A 54 -8.18 3.95 0.26
CA ALA A 54 -7.53 2.80 0.86
C ALA A 54 -8.23 1.51 0.48
N CYS A 55 -7.51 0.39 0.61
CA CYS A 55 -7.97 -0.93 0.21
C CYS A 55 -8.16 -1.82 1.44
N LYS A 56 -9.41 -2.12 1.79
CA LYS A 56 -9.76 -3.09 2.84
C LYS A 56 -9.76 -4.48 2.24
N CYS A 57 -8.74 -5.26 2.52
CA CYS A 57 -8.78 -6.69 2.22
C CYS A 57 -9.59 -7.41 3.29
N VAL A 58 -10.61 -8.18 2.89
CA VAL A 58 -11.42 -9.00 3.78
C VAL A 58 -11.13 -10.47 3.49
N LEU A 59 -10.68 -11.20 4.51
CA LEU A 59 -10.46 -12.64 4.43
C LEU A 59 -11.77 -13.39 4.69
N SER A 60 -12.12 -14.32 3.81
CA SER A 60 -13.27 -15.22 3.95
C SER A 60 -12.84 -16.66 3.64
N THR A 61 -12.80 -17.52 4.65
CA THR A 61 -12.30 -18.90 4.58
C THR A 61 -10.82 -18.98 4.13
N ASN A 62 -10.53 -18.84 2.84
CA ASN A 62 -9.19 -18.80 2.24
C ASN A 62 -9.17 -17.90 0.99
N THR A 63 -10.14 -16.99 0.85
CA THR A 63 -10.21 -16.03 -0.25
C THR A 63 -10.16 -14.62 0.31
N CYS A 64 -9.59 -13.71 -0.46
CA CYS A 64 -9.48 -12.31 -0.10
C CYS A 64 -10.24 -11.45 -1.08
N VAL A 65 -11.08 -10.57 -0.57
CA VAL A 65 -11.85 -9.61 -1.39
C VAL A 65 -11.43 -8.21 -1.00
N GLY A 66 -11.08 -7.39 -2.00
CA GLY A 66 -10.75 -5.99 -1.82
C GLY A 66 -12.00 -5.11 -1.82
N GLN A 67 -12.06 -4.15 -0.90
CA GLN A 67 -13.08 -3.09 -0.86
C GLN A 67 -12.41 -1.72 -0.77
N ILE A 68 -12.76 -0.81 -1.67
CA ILE A 68 -12.31 0.59 -1.59
C ILE A 68 -13.05 1.29 -0.45
N ARG A 69 -12.30 2.05 0.34
CA ARG A 69 -12.84 2.90 1.42
C ARG A 69 -12.03 4.18 1.57
N ALA A 70 -12.51 5.08 2.43
CA ALA A 70 -11.71 6.21 2.88
C ALA A 70 -10.49 5.74 3.67
N CYS A 71 -9.37 6.42 3.50
CA CYS A 71 -8.16 6.17 4.26
C CYS A 71 -8.38 6.45 5.74
N ALA A 72 -7.77 5.64 6.62
CA ALA A 72 -7.73 5.92 8.05
C ALA A 72 -7.02 7.25 8.34
N GLN A 73 -5.94 7.55 7.60
CA GLN A 73 -5.22 8.82 7.68
C GLN A 73 -5.18 9.49 6.30
N PRO A 74 -6.08 10.45 5.99
CA PRO A 74 -6.25 11.04 4.66
C PRO A 74 -4.99 11.70 4.07
N ASN A 75 -4.15 12.28 4.93
CA ASN A 75 -2.95 13.02 4.49
C ASN A 75 -1.66 12.17 4.59
N ALA A 76 -1.77 10.89 4.92
CA ALA A 76 -0.61 10.01 5.01
C ALA A 76 -0.11 9.60 3.63
N PHE A 77 1.18 9.27 3.54
CA PHE A 77 1.84 8.88 2.29
C PHE A 77 1.09 7.76 1.53
N PHE A 78 0.71 6.69 2.23
CA PHE A 78 -0.02 5.56 1.64
C PHE A 78 -1.47 5.87 1.26
N CYS A 79 -2.01 7.02 1.66
CA CYS A 79 -3.30 7.49 1.14
C CYS A 79 -3.12 8.30 -0.15
N THR A 80 -2.14 9.22 -0.16
CA THR A 80 -1.90 10.10 -1.31
C THR A 80 -1.28 9.34 -2.48
N ASN A 81 -0.38 8.39 -2.18
CA ASN A 81 0.33 7.55 -3.14
C ASN A 81 0.20 6.08 -2.71
N PRO A 82 -0.99 5.49 -2.83
CA PRO A 82 -1.21 4.10 -2.46
C PRO A 82 -0.42 3.16 -3.37
N ASP A 83 0.08 2.10 -2.76
CA ASP A 83 0.81 1.02 -3.41
C ASP A 83 0.24 -0.34 -2.96
N THR A 84 0.97 -1.43 -3.19
CA THR A 84 0.58 -2.77 -2.74
C THR A 84 1.27 -3.16 -1.43
N SER A 85 1.78 -2.20 -0.65
CA SER A 85 2.49 -2.48 0.60
C SER A 85 1.53 -2.72 1.78
N LEU A 86 2.08 -3.24 2.88
CA LEU A 86 1.38 -3.36 4.14
C LEU A 86 0.78 -2.03 4.60
N GLY A 87 1.50 -0.91 4.43
CA GLY A 87 1.04 0.42 4.81
C GLY A 87 -0.27 0.83 4.13
N THR A 88 -0.41 0.53 2.83
CA THR A 88 -1.66 0.79 2.09
C THR A 88 -2.80 -0.12 2.55
N CYS A 89 -2.51 -1.37 2.94
CA CYS A 89 -3.50 -2.27 3.52
C CYS A 89 -3.98 -1.80 4.90
N LEU A 90 -3.05 -1.33 5.75
CA LEU A 90 -3.36 -0.80 7.08
C LEU A 90 -4.27 0.43 7.01
N GLN A 91 -4.08 1.31 6.02
CA GLN A 91 -4.99 2.43 5.76
C GLN A 91 -6.43 1.99 5.51
N GLY A 92 -6.60 0.79 4.95
CA GLY A 92 -7.88 0.17 4.69
C GLY A 92 -8.42 -0.65 5.86
N ALA A 93 -7.71 -0.76 6.98
CA ALA A 93 -8.09 -1.58 8.15
C ALA A 93 -8.73 -2.92 7.76
N GLY A 94 -8.03 -3.65 6.88
CA GLY A 94 -8.38 -4.99 6.44
C GLY A 94 -7.58 -6.07 7.18
N ASN A 95 -7.69 -7.31 6.71
CA ASN A 95 -6.76 -8.37 7.09
C ASN A 95 -5.47 -8.19 6.29
N CYS A 96 -4.41 -7.75 6.94
CA CYS A 96 -3.09 -7.56 6.33
C CYS A 96 -2.06 -8.61 6.81
N LYS A 97 -2.53 -9.76 7.30
CA LYS A 97 -1.65 -10.80 7.87
C LYS A 97 -0.85 -11.58 6.80
N GLY A 98 -1.11 -11.34 5.52
CA GLY A 98 -0.40 -12.00 4.43
C GLY A 98 0.96 -11.39 4.12
N TYR A 99 1.21 -10.17 4.59
CA TYR A 99 2.53 -9.54 4.49
C TYR A 99 3.50 -10.20 5.47
N SER A 100 4.74 -10.42 5.03
CA SER A 100 5.80 -11.02 5.85
C SER A 100 6.51 -10.00 6.75
N ASP A 101 6.19 -8.71 6.61
CA ASP A 101 6.77 -7.66 7.42
C ASP A 101 6.25 -7.77 8.85
N THR A 102 7.17 -7.78 9.81
CA THR A 102 6.85 -7.80 11.24
C THR A 102 7.71 -6.79 11.99
N CYS A 103 7.24 -6.39 13.15
CA CYS A 103 8.03 -5.74 14.17
C CYS A 103 7.95 -6.59 15.44
N ASP A 104 8.87 -6.39 16.38
CA ASP A 104 8.97 -7.27 17.55
C ASP A 104 9.37 -6.50 18.81
N CYS A 105 8.93 -7.04 19.95
CA CYS A 105 9.06 -6.45 21.27
C CYS A 105 9.39 -7.52 22.30
N LYS A 106 10.29 -7.21 23.23
CA LYS A 106 10.58 -8.09 24.37
C LYS A 106 10.16 -7.45 25.69
N TYR A 107 9.82 -8.31 26.65
CA TYR A 107 9.64 -7.88 28.02
C TYR A 107 10.98 -7.40 28.61
N VAL A 108 10.93 -6.25 29.26
CA VAL A 108 11.97 -5.69 30.13
C VAL A 108 11.34 -5.38 31.47
N PHE A 109 12.13 -5.18 32.52
CA PHE A 109 11.61 -4.89 33.86
C PHE A 109 10.57 -3.76 33.77
N SER A 110 9.30 -4.08 34.09
CA SER A 110 8.11 -3.24 34.05
C SER A 110 7.47 -2.86 32.68
N GLY A 111 7.83 -3.47 31.55
CA GLY A 111 7.13 -3.21 30.29
C GLY A 111 7.73 -3.85 29.03
N CYS A 112 7.39 -3.32 27.85
CA CYS A 112 7.86 -3.85 26.57
C CYS A 112 8.87 -2.91 25.90
N LYS A 113 9.91 -3.47 25.28
CA LYS A 113 10.94 -2.73 24.53
C LYS A 113 11.08 -3.29 23.14
N LEU A 114 11.21 -2.42 22.13
CA LEU A 114 11.45 -2.84 20.75
C LEU A 114 12.72 -3.68 20.63
N THR A 115 12.63 -4.76 19.88
CA THR A 115 13.75 -5.62 19.44
C THR A 115 13.95 -5.55 17.93
N SER A 116 12.87 -5.29 17.18
CA SER A 116 12.90 -5.09 15.74
C SER A 116 12.12 -3.81 15.38
N PRO A 117 12.68 -2.91 14.57
CA PRO A 117 11.98 -1.70 14.14
C PRO A 117 10.80 -2.04 13.22
N ALA A 118 9.85 -1.12 13.11
CA ALA A 118 8.80 -1.19 12.09
C ALA A 118 9.36 -0.86 10.70
N ILE A 119 8.62 -1.22 9.65
CA ILE A 119 8.94 -0.79 8.29
C ILE A 119 8.69 0.72 8.12
N PRO A 120 9.41 1.40 7.22
CA PRO A 120 9.22 2.83 6.97
C PRO A 120 7.76 3.22 6.76
N ARG A 121 7.36 4.37 7.29
CA ARG A 121 5.98 4.92 7.26
C ARG A 121 4.94 4.10 8.05
N THR A 122 5.39 3.19 8.91
CA THR A 122 4.56 2.46 9.87
C THR A 122 5.20 2.51 11.26
N ALA A 123 4.48 2.03 12.27
CA ALA A 123 4.98 1.98 13.63
C ALA A 123 4.73 0.59 14.24
N CYS A 124 5.50 0.27 15.27
CA CYS A 124 5.33 -0.97 16.00
C CYS A 124 4.59 -0.71 17.30
N LYS A 125 3.43 -1.34 17.45
CA LYS A 125 2.68 -1.36 18.69
C LYS A 125 3.18 -2.52 19.53
N CYS A 126 3.96 -2.21 20.56
CA CYS A 126 4.38 -3.17 21.57
C CYS A 126 3.34 -3.26 22.68
N ASP A 127 2.77 -4.43 22.92
CA ASP A 127 1.91 -4.68 24.07
C ASP A 127 2.20 -6.04 24.69
N PHE A 128 1.72 -6.25 25.92
CA PHE A 128 1.73 -7.57 26.53
C PHE A 128 0.84 -8.51 25.72
N LYS A 129 1.36 -9.69 25.38
CA LYS A 129 0.59 -10.72 24.68
C LYS A 129 -0.68 -11.08 25.46
N GLU A 130 -0.52 -11.21 26.77
CA GLU A 130 -1.61 -11.34 27.73
C GLU A 130 -1.24 -10.55 29.00
N TRP A 131 -2.20 -9.85 29.58
CA TRP A 131 -2.02 -8.96 30.74
C TRP A 131 -1.40 -9.62 31.99
N TRP A 132 -1.42 -10.95 32.09
CA TRP A 132 -0.84 -11.74 33.18
C TRP A 132 0.49 -12.41 32.81
N THR A 133 0.98 -12.21 31.58
CA THR A 133 2.23 -12.81 31.08
C THR A 133 3.35 -11.78 31.05
N TRP A 134 4.58 -12.21 31.36
CA TRP A 134 5.79 -11.40 31.12
C TRP A 134 6.28 -11.55 29.67
N ALA A 135 5.35 -11.57 28.73
CA ALA A 135 5.61 -11.72 27.31
C ALA A 135 5.03 -10.52 26.55
N CYS A 136 5.84 -9.94 25.69
CA CYS A 136 5.44 -8.86 24.79
C CYS A 136 5.30 -9.40 23.38
N ASP A 137 4.47 -8.74 22.58
CA ASP A 137 4.31 -8.98 21.15
C ASP A 137 4.30 -7.64 20.41
N GLY A 138 4.67 -7.68 19.13
CA GLY A 138 4.74 -6.52 18.25
C GLY A 138 3.73 -6.61 17.11
N GLU A 139 2.91 -5.58 16.94
CA GLU A 139 2.00 -5.44 15.80
C GLU A 139 2.39 -4.22 14.96
N ILE A 140 2.56 -4.39 13.64
CA ILE A 140 2.74 -3.25 12.74
C ILE A 140 1.40 -2.52 12.58
N VAL A 141 1.40 -1.24 12.92
CA VAL A 141 0.27 -0.32 12.84
C VAL A 141 0.64 0.94 12.06
N LEU A 142 -0.35 1.78 11.76
CA LEU A 142 -0.07 3.12 11.25
C LEU A 142 0.60 3.97 12.33
N CYS A 143 1.53 4.84 11.94
CA CYS A 143 2.13 5.79 12.85
C CYS A 143 1.08 6.73 13.46
N GLY A 144 1.22 7.03 14.74
CA GLY A 144 0.45 8.08 15.41
C GLY A 144 0.67 9.45 14.74
N ASN A 145 1.90 9.76 14.33
CA ASN A 145 2.22 10.93 13.52
C ASN A 145 3.01 10.55 12.26
N GLN A 146 2.35 10.64 11.10
CA GLN A 146 2.91 10.31 9.78
C GLN A 146 4.01 11.27 9.29
N TYR A 147 4.17 12.41 9.94
CA TYR A 147 5.20 13.41 9.64
C TYR A 147 6.41 13.32 10.58
N SER A 148 6.38 12.38 11.54
CA SER A 148 7.48 12.17 12.47
C SER A 148 8.68 11.55 11.77
N ILE A 149 9.90 12.03 12.07
CA ILE A 149 11.12 11.38 11.60
C ILE A 149 11.20 9.91 12.05
N TYR A 150 10.62 9.60 13.21
CA TYR A 150 10.54 8.25 13.78
C TYR A 150 9.52 7.35 13.08
N CYS A 151 8.66 7.92 12.23
CA CYS A 151 7.78 7.19 11.32
C CYS A 151 8.47 6.99 9.95
N ASP A 152 9.20 7.99 9.47
CA ASP A 152 9.94 7.92 8.22
C ASP A 152 11.07 6.89 8.27
N LYS A 153 11.77 6.85 9.41
CA LYS A 153 12.88 5.95 9.69
C LYS A 153 12.71 5.38 11.10
N PRO A 154 11.82 4.39 11.28
CA PRO A 154 11.66 3.75 12.58
C PRO A 154 12.97 3.08 13.01
N ASP A 155 13.31 3.24 14.27
CA ASP A 155 14.46 2.60 14.91
C ASP A 155 14.03 1.94 16.22
N LEU A 156 14.99 1.57 17.06
CA LEU A 156 14.73 0.92 18.34
C LEU A 156 14.52 1.92 19.49
N THR A 157 14.39 3.22 19.23
CA THR A 157 14.25 4.25 20.27
C THR A 157 12.85 4.28 20.89
N LYS A 158 12.76 4.95 22.04
CA LYS A 158 11.51 5.19 22.75
C LYS A 158 10.50 5.96 21.90
N GLU A 159 10.99 6.93 21.13
CA GLU A 159 10.22 7.80 20.26
C GLU A 159 9.61 7.03 19.08
N SER A 160 10.33 6.07 18.50
CA SER A 160 9.79 5.15 17.50
C SER A 160 8.71 4.23 18.08
N CYS A 161 8.91 3.70 19.28
CA CYS A 161 7.91 2.87 19.94
C CYS A 161 6.61 3.65 20.23
N TYR A 162 6.73 4.91 20.64
CA TYR A 162 5.58 5.79 20.88
C TYR A 162 4.77 6.12 19.63
N GLN A 163 5.33 5.99 18.43
CA GLN A 163 4.52 6.08 17.22
C GLN A 163 3.47 4.97 17.12
N GLY A 164 3.72 3.80 17.73
CA GLY A 164 2.80 2.67 17.72
C GLY A 164 1.72 2.70 18.80
N GLN A 165 1.78 3.66 19.73
CA GLN A 165 0.83 3.82 20.85
C GLN A 165 0.72 2.58 21.78
N GLY A 166 1.80 1.80 21.91
CA GLY A 166 1.89 0.64 22.81
C GLY A 166 2.50 0.96 24.18
N LEU A 167 2.60 -0.05 25.04
CA LEU A 167 3.20 0.00 26.38
C LEU A 167 4.73 -0.11 26.36
N CYS A 168 5.38 0.95 25.87
CA CYS A 168 6.82 1.01 25.69
C CYS A 168 7.58 1.45 26.97
N THR A 169 8.59 0.67 27.39
CA THR A 169 9.50 0.96 28.52
C THR A 169 10.97 0.89 28.06
N TYR A 170 11.80 1.83 28.51
CA TYR A 170 13.14 2.08 27.97
C TYR A 170 14.19 2.32 29.04
#